data_AF-A0A327N8F4-F1
#
_entry.id   AF-A0A327N8F4-F1
#
_cell.length_a   1.000
_cell.length_b   1.000
_cell.length_c   1.000
_cell.angle_alpha   90.00
_cell.angle_beta   90.00
_cell.angle_gamma   90.00
#
_symmetry.space_group_name_H-M   'P 1'
#
loop_
_entity.id
_entity.type
_entity.pdbx_description
1 polymer ?
#
loop_
_entity_poly.entity_id
_entity_poly.type
_entity_poly.pdbx_seq_one_letter_code
_entity_poly.pdbx_strand_id
1 'polypeptide(L)'
;MSLIQEKFSSLFANYDVTTQARPDGGILLTLSGGEDKVFKRSISYRQLHNGDQLMWVISAIRRDLAEQASELPQISMLQSQQRFALPTYYSL
;
A
#
# COMPACT_ATOMS: atom_id res chain seq x y z
N MET A 1 3.61 5.72 -22.59
CA MET A 1 3.39 5.39 -21.17
C MET A 1 3.31 3.86 -21.05
N SER A 2 3.80 3.25 -19.97
CA SER A 2 3.68 1.79 -19.78
C SER A 2 2.30 1.44 -19.22
N LEU A 3 1.72 0.28 -19.60
CA LEU A 3 0.43 -0.21 -19.06
C LEU A 3 0.44 -0.25 -17.52
N ILE A 4 1.58 -0.60 -16.93
CA ILE A 4 1.72 -0.63 -15.47
C ILE A 4 1.64 0.78 -14.87
N GLN A 5 2.23 1.76 -15.55
CA GLN A 5 2.21 3.16 -15.12
C GLN A 5 0.79 3.71 -15.22
N GLU A 6 0.09 3.49 -16.34
CA GLU A 6 -1.31 3.90 -16.52
C GLU A 6 -2.23 3.31 -15.45
N LYS A 7 -2.04 2.03 -15.12
CA LYS A 7 -2.78 1.37 -14.04
C LYS A 7 -2.56 2.07 -12.69
N PHE A 8 -1.31 2.36 -12.34
CA PHE A 8 -1.02 3.06 -11.08
C PHE A 8 -1.48 4.54 -11.11
N SER A 9 -1.37 5.22 -12.24
CA SER A 9 -1.92 6.57 -12.44
C SER A 9 -3.43 6.60 -12.23
N SER A 10 -4.16 5.60 -12.71
CA SER A 10 -5.61 5.49 -12.47
C SER A 10 -5.94 5.24 -10.99
N LEU A 11 -5.15 4.42 -10.29
CA LEU A 11 -5.36 4.09 -8.88
C LEU A 11 -4.99 5.22 -7.90
N PHE A 12 -4.06 6.09 -8.30
CA PHE A 12 -3.49 7.16 -7.49
C PHE A 12 -3.59 8.52 -8.22
N ALA A 13 -4.76 8.85 -8.74
CA ALA A 13 -4.98 10.00 -9.62
C ALA A 13 -4.59 11.38 -9.04
N ASN A 14 -4.48 11.50 -7.71
CA ASN A 14 -4.06 12.73 -7.03
C ASN A 14 -2.53 12.93 -6.99
N TYR A 15 -1.77 11.97 -7.53
CA TYR A 15 -0.31 11.97 -7.55
C TYR A 15 0.19 11.94 -8.98
N ASP A 16 1.32 12.58 -9.22
CA ASP A 16 2.10 12.31 -10.42
C ASP A 16 2.80 10.96 -10.27
N VAL A 17 2.60 10.06 -11.23
CA VAL A 17 3.01 8.65 -11.12
C VAL A 17 4.05 8.33 -12.16
N THR A 18 5.23 7.93 -11.69
CA THR A 18 6.33 7.45 -12.55
C THR A 18 6.77 6.05 -12.13
N THR A 19 7.17 5.25 -13.12
CA THR A 19 7.66 3.88 -12.91
C THR A 19 9.00 3.70 -13.58
N GLN A 20 9.98 3.15 -12.87
CA GLN A 20 11.28 2.78 -13.41
C GLN A 20 11.44 1.25 -13.36
N ALA A 21 11.79 0.63 -14.48
CA ALA A 21 12.08 -0.79 -14.52
C ALA A 21 13.34 -1.12 -13.71
N ARG A 22 13.33 -2.27 -13.03
CA ARG A 22 14.47 -2.79 -12.29
C ARG A 22 15.07 -4.01 -13.00
N PRO A 23 16.37 -4.30 -12.80
CA PRO A 23 17.03 -5.46 -13.42
C PRO A 23 16.42 -6.82 -13.05
N ASP A 24 15.73 -6.92 -11.92
CA ASP A 24 15.04 -8.13 -11.44
C ASP A 24 13.63 -8.32 -12.03
N GLY A 25 13.26 -7.51 -13.03
CA GLY A 25 11.92 -7.51 -13.64
C GLY A 25 10.84 -6.84 -12.76
N GLY A 26 11.22 -6.29 -11.61
CA GLY A 26 10.35 -5.45 -10.80
C GLY A 26 10.29 -4.01 -11.30
N ILE A 27 9.61 -3.15 -10.54
CA ILE A 27 9.59 -1.71 -10.77
C ILE A 27 9.88 -0.94 -9.49
N LEU A 28 10.42 0.26 -9.66
CA LEU A 28 10.39 1.32 -8.65
C LEU A 28 9.23 2.26 -9.02
N LEU A 29 8.19 2.26 -8.19
CA LEU A 29 7.08 3.19 -8.27
C LEU A 29 7.45 4.46 -7.51
N THR A 30 7.26 5.62 -8.14
CA THR A 30 7.39 6.93 -7.50
C THR A 30 6.07 7.69 -7.65
N LEU A 31 5.57 8.21 -6.53
CA LEU A 31 4.38 9.05 -6.45
C LEU A 31 4.82 10.43 -5.93
N SER A 32 4.60 11.48 -6.72
CA SER A 32 4.90 12.88 -6.36
C SER A 32 3.60 13.62 -6.06
N GLY A 33 3.51 14.24 -4.87
CA GLY A 33 2.43 15.15 -4.48
C GLY A 33 2.84 16.62 -4.57
N GLY A 34 1.85 17.53 -4.55
CA GLY A 34 2.04 18.98 -4.74
C GLY A 34 2.82 19.74 -3.66
N GLU A 35 3.26 19.07 -2.59
CA GLU A 35 4.03 19.68 -1.47
C GLU A 35 5.45 19.07 -1.35
N ASP A 36 6.13 18.79 -2.46
CA ASP A 36 7.46 18.12 -2.50
C ASP A 36 7.50 16.74 -1.82
N LYS A 37 6.35 16.19 -1.43
CA LYS A 37 6.25 14.84 -0.86
C LYS A 37 6.39 13.83 -1.98
N VAL A 38 7.52 13.11 -1.97
CA VAL A 38 7.82 12.03 -2.89
C VAL A 38 7.79 10.70 -2.15
N PHE A 39 6.85 9.84 -2.51
CA PHE A 39 6.75 8.47 -2.02
C PHE A 39 7.38 7.51 -3.04
N LYS A 40 8.27 6.63 -2.58
CA LYS A 40 8.93 5.63 -3.44
C LYS A 40 8.70 4.23 -2.89
N ARG A 41 8.27 3.31 -3.75
CA ARG A 41 8.04 1.90 -3.40
C ARG A 41 8.65 0.98 -4.43
N SER A 42 9.43 0.04 -3.92
CA SER A 42 9.98 -1.06 -4.70
C SER A 42 8.93 -2.19 -4.80
N ILE A 43 8.59 -2.62 -6.02
CA ILE A 43 7.63 -3.70 -6.28
C ILE A 43 8.33 -4.78 -7.10
N SER A 44 8.34 -6.01 -6.59
CA SER A 44 9.00 -7.15 -7.24
C SER A 44 8.21 -7.66 -8.45
N TYR A 45 8.89 -8.38 -9.34
CA TYR A 45 8.25 -9.07 -10.48
C TYR A 45 7.06 -9.94 -10.03
N ARG A 46 7.23 -10.73 -8.96
CA ARG A 46 6.20 -11.63 -8.43
C ARG A 46 4.96 -10.86 -7.97
N GLN A 47 5.14 -9.73 -7.31
CA GLN A 47 4.05 -8.87 -6.85
C GLN A 47 3.31 -8.20 -8.00
N LEU A 48 3.99 -7.89 -9.11
CA LEU A 48 3.35 -7.31 -10.30
C LEU A 48 2.51 -8.33 -11.08
N HIS A 49 2.96 -9.58 -11.13
CA HIS A 49 2.37 -10.62 -11.99
C HIS A 49 1.44 -11.60 -11.24
N ASN A 50 1.25 -11.41 -9.93
CA ASN A 50 0.27 -12.14 -9.13
C ASN A 50 -0.83 -11.19 -8.65
N GLY A 51 -2.07 -11.45 -9.04
CA GLY A 51 -3.22 -10.58 -8.77
C GLY A 51 -3.43 -10.27 -7.28
N ASP A 52 -3.37 -11.29 -6.42
CA ASP A 52 -3.55 -11.12 -4.97
C ASP A 52 -2.42 -10.31 -4.35
N GLN A 53 -1.17 -10.61 -4.72
CA GLN A 53 -0.02 -9.85 -4.24
C GLN A 53 -0.06 -8.39 -4.72
N LEU A 54 -0.50 -8.15 -5.95
CA LEU A 54 -0.65 -6.80 -6.47
C LEU A 54 -1.71 -6.03 -5.67
N MET A 55 -2.84 -6.66 -5.35
CA MET A 55 -3.87 -6.05 -4.50
C MET A 55 -3.32 -5.72 -3.12
N TRP A 56 -2.57 -6.62 -2.48
CA TRP A 56 -1.94 -6.36 -1.19
C TRP A 56 -0.94 -5.20 -1.25
N VAL A 57 -0.15 -5.11 -2.32
CA VAL A 57 0.78 -3.99 -2.52
C VAL A 57 0.03 -2.67 -2.66
N ILE A 58 -1.06 -2.64 -3.43
CA ILE A 58 -1.89 -1.43 -3.58
C ILE A 58 -2.49 -1.02 -2.22
N SER A 59 -3.03 -1.98 -1.45
CA SER A 59 -3.57 -1.70 -0.12
C SER A 59 -2.50 -1.21 0.86
N ALA A 60 -1.28 -1.77 0.80
CA ALA A 60 -0.16 -1.30 1.61
C ALA A 60 0.24 0.13 1.24
N ILE A 61 0.38 0.45 -0.05
CA ILE A 61 0.70 1.81 -0.51
C ILE A 61 -0.36 2.80 -0.04
N ARG A 62 -1.66 2.47 -0.15
CA ARG A 62 -2.75 3.34 0.33
C ARG A 62 -2.63 3.62 1.83
N ARG A 63 -2.28 2.60 2.62
CA ARG A 63 -2.08 2.74 4.07
C ARG A 63 -0.89 3.63 4.39
N ASP A 64 0.24 3.40 3.74
CA ASP A 64 1.47 4.17 3.95
C ASP A 64 1.26 5.65 3.59
N LEU A 65 0.50 5.93 2.51
CA LEU A 65 0.14 7.30 2.13
C LEU A 65 -0.80 7.98 3.14
N ALA A 66 -1.75 7.24 3.72
CA ALA A 66 -2.65 7.77 4.75
C ALA A 66 -1.90 8.07 6.07
N GLU A 67 -0.95 7.21 6.44
CA GLU A 67 -0.08 7.42 7.60
C GLU A 67 0.81 8.67 7.42
N GLN A 68 1.37 8.88 6.23
CA GLN A 68 2.13 10.09 5.90
C GLN A 68 1.26 11.37 5.92
N ALA A 69 -0.04 11.25 5.65
CA ALA A 69 -0.98 12.36 5.73
C ALA A 69 -1.44 12.67 7.17
N SER A 70 -1.02 11.88 8.17
CA SER A 70 -1.50 11.97 9.56
C SER A 70 -3.01 11.76 9.72
N GLU A 71 -3.68 11.19 8.71
CA GLU A 71 -5.06 10.71 8.84
C GLU A 71 -5.01 9.23 9.22
N LEU A 72 -4.67 8.97 10.49
CA LEU A 72 -4.88 7.66 11.09
C LEU A 72 -6.32 7.24 10.80
N PRO A 73 -6.57 6.05 10.19
CA PRO A 73 -7.92 5.56 10.07
C PRO A 73 -8.50 5.50 11.47
N GLN A 74 -9.66 6.10 11.70
CA GLN A 74 -10.30 6.06 13.01
C GLN A 74 -10.42 4.61 13.47
N ILE A 75 -9.57 4.23 14.44
CA ILE A 75 -9.48 2.88 15.02
C ILE A 75 -10.82 2.47 15.66
N SER A 76 -11.73 3.44 15.85
CA SER A 76 -13.12 3.27 16.25
C SER A 76 -13.89 2.20 15.44
N MET A 77 -13.53 1.95 14.17
CA MET A 77 -14.17 0.90 13.36
C MET A 77 -13.56 -0.49 13.53
N LEU A 78 -12.35 -0.61 14.10
CA LEU A 78 -11.65 -1.88 14.32
C LEU A 78 -11.85 -2.45 15.73
N GLN A 79 -12.35 -1.64 16.68
CA GLN A 79 -12.57 -2.07 18.07
C GLN A 79 -13.70 -3.10 18.27
N SER A 80 -14.58 -3.34 17.27
CA SER A 80 -15.65 -4.33 17.46
C SER A 80 -15.17 -5.79 17.43
N GLN A 81 -13.93 -6.04 16.98
CA GLN A 81 -13.38 -7.40 16.81
C GLN A 81 -12.81 -8.00 18.12
N GLN A 82 -12.72 -7.25 19.21
CA GLN A 82 -12.13 -7.71 20.47
C GLN A 82 -13.19 -7.93 21.57
N ARG A 83 -14.18 -8.78 21.30
CA ARG A 83 -15.20 -9.20 22.29
C ARG A 83 -15.10 -10.66 22.74
N PHE A 84 -14.03 -11.37 22.40
CA PHE A 84 -13.77 -12.69 22.99
C PHE A 84 -12.66 -12.54 24.01
N ALA A 85 -13.04 -12.68 25.29
CA ALA A 85 -12.10 -12.73 26.41
C ALA A 85 -11.02 -13.78 26.12
N LEU A 86 -9.76 -13.41 26.34
CA LEU A 86 -8.63 -14.33 26.22
C LEU A 86 -8.87 -15.52 27.17
N PRO A 87 -8.70 -16.77 26.73
CA PRO A 87 -8.88 -17.93 27.60
C PRO A 87 -7.90 -17.84 28.77
N THR A 88 -8.43 -17.88 29.99
CA THR A 88 -7.65 -17.92 31.22
C THR A 88 -7.27 -19.37 31.49
N TYR A 89 -5.97 -19.68 31.53
CA TYR A 89 -5.53 -21.01 31.95
C TYR A 89 -5.73 -21.13 33.47
N TYR A 90 -6.60 -22.04 33.89
CA TYR A 90 -6.65 -22.49 35.28
C TYR A 90 -5.49 -23.48 35.47
N SER A 91 -4.47 -23.09 36.24
CA SER A 91 -3.50 -24.01 36.82
C SER A 91 -4.11 -24.67 38.05
N LEU A 92 -4.24 -26.00 38.00
CA LEU A 92 -4.53 -26.88 39.15
C LEU A 92 -3.29 -27.04 40.05
#